data_AF-A0A958RVP9-F1
#
_entry.id   AF-A0A958RVP9-F1
#
_cell.length_a   1.000
_cell.length_b   1.000
_cell.length_c   1.000
_cell.angle_alpha   90.00
_cell.angle_beta   90.00
_cell.angle_gamma   90.00
#
_symmetry.space_group_name_H-M   'P 1'
#
loop_
_entity.id
_entity.type
_entity.pdbx_description
1 polymer ?
#
loop_
_entity_poly.entity_id
_entity_poly.type
_entity_poly.pdbx_seq_one_letter_code
_entity_poly.pdbx_strand_id
1 'polypeptide(L)'
;MGYFETGLLESLFEVFFQDRESGVVADQNGNPIFVNARYLSDYGTLPQAVKITQSYMKLQPGQMAILNDPYSGGTQLSTLTLITCVEIGSKKTNFPMILGLRYPLRPNLRWAESIEDEGLRIPPTLIGDQNGIYEDILSAITNHPLCPDDFGRYINEWLTKQKSPQKF
;
A
#
# COMPACT_ATOMS: atom_id res chain seq x y z
N MET A 1 -34.57 -16.46 3.98
CA MET A 1 -33.56 -15.77 4.80
C MET A 1 -32.24 -15.96 4.08
N GLY A 2 -31.77 -14.96 3.33
CA GLY A 2 -30.52 -15.09 2.57
C GLY A 2 -29.34 -15.06 3.52
N TYR A 3 -28.57 -16.14 3.60
CA TYR A 3 -27.29 -16.14 4.29
C TYR A 3 -26.31 -15.33 3.45
N PHE A 4 -25.74 -14.28 4.02
CA PHE A 4 -24.58 -13.62 3.40
C PHE A 4 -23.44 -14.63 3.45
N GLU A 5 -22.86 -14.99 2.30
CA GLU A 5 -21.64 -15.80 2.26
C GLU A 5 -20.46 -14.96 2.76
N THR A 6 -20.20 -15.01 4.08
CA THR A 6 -19.10 -14.27 4.71
C THR A 6 -17.73 -14.89 4.42
N GLY A 7 -17.69 -16.18 4.08
CA GLY A 7 -16.43 -16.92 3.89
C GLY A 7 -15.51 -16.34 2.80
N LEU A 8 -16.07 -15.76 1.73
CA LEU A 8 -15.26 -15.13 0.68
C LEU A 8 -14.67 -13.79 1.15
N LEU A 9 -15.41 -13.05 1.98
CA LEU A 9 -14.95 -11.80 2.59
C LEU A 9 -13.84 -12.05 3.60
N GLU A 10 -14.04 -13.06 4.47
CA GLU A 10 -13.05 -13.50 5.45
C GLU A 10 -11.77 -13.99 4.78
N SER A 11 -11.87 -14.80 3.72
CA SER A 11 -10.70 -15.26 2.95
C SER A 11 -9.95 -14.11 2.28
N LEU A 12 -10.66 -13.12 1.72
CA LEU A 12 -10.03 -11.92 1.15
C LEU A 12 -9.28 -11.14 2.23
N PHE A 13 -9.88 -10.97 3.40
CA PHE A 13 -9.21 -10.27 4.50
C PHE A 13 -8.02 -11.05 5.05
N GLU A 14 -8.11 -12.37 5.18
CA GLU A 14 -6.95 -13.18 5.54
C GLU A 14 -5.84 -13.06 4.50
N VAL A 15 -6.14 -13.18 3.20
CA VAL A 15 -5.15 -13.04 2.13
C VAL A 15 -4.45 -11.69 2.16
N PHE A 16 -5.21 -10.61 2.37
CA PHE A 16 -4.64 -9.26 2.31
C PHE A 16 -4.01 -8.81 3.63
N PHE A 17 -4.48 -9.29 4.78
CA PHE A 17 -4.11 -8.78 6.10
C PHE A 17 -3.43 -9.81 7.02
N GLN A 18 -3.25 -11.08 6.62
CA GLN A 18 -2.74 -12.17 7.47
C GLN A 18 -1.50 -11.80 8.32
N ASP A 19 -0.57 -11.04 7.73
CA ASP A 19 0.65 -10.56 8.39
C ASP A 19 0.74 -9.03 8.46
N ARG A 20 -0.33 -8.30 8.13
CA ARG A 20 -0.30 -6.84 7.95
C ARG A 20 -1.12 -6.16 9.02
N GLU A 21 -0.47 -5.29 9.78
CA GLU A 21 -1.07 -4.70 10.98
C GLU A 21 -2.00 -3.53 10.67
N SER A 22 -1.81 -2.84 9.54
CA SER A 22 -2.65 -1.73 9.12
C SER A 22 -2.90 -1.74 7.61
N GLY A 23 -4.14 -1.55 7.20
CA GLY A 23 -4.50 -1.40 5.79
C GLY A 23 -5.96 -1.01 5.57
N VAL A 24 -6.30 -0.74 4.32
CA VAL A 24 -7.58 -0.20 3.88
C VAL A 24 -7.99 -0.85 2.57
N VAL A 25 -9.27 -1.15 2.46
CA VAL A 25 -9.93 -1.53 1.21
C VAL A 25 -10.86 -0.39 0.83
N ALA A 26 -10.80 0.06 -0.41
CA ALA A 26 -11.59 1.16 -0.94
C ALA A 26 -12.16 0.82 -2.32
N ASP A 27 -13.20 1.55 -2.73
CA ASP A 27 -13.67 1.50 -4.11
C ASP A 27 -12.65 2.15 -5.09
N GLN A 28 -12.91 2.02 -6.38
CA GLN A 28 -12.09 2.63 -7.44
C GLN A 28 -11.98 4.17 -7.39
N ASN A 29 -12.85 4.83 -6.63
CA ASN A 29 -12.80 6.29 -6.45
C ASN A 29 -11.99 6.67 -5.19
N GLY A 30 -11.47 5.68 -4.46
CA GLY A 30 -10.72 5.86 -3.22
C GLY A 30 -11.61 6.10 -1.99
N ASN A 31 -12.91 5.76 -2.05
CA ASN A 31 -13.77 5.80 -0.89
C ASN A 31 -13.55 4.54 -0.03
N PRO A 32 -13.14 4.66 1.24
CA PRO A 32 -12.86 3.51 2.09
C PRO A 32 -14.14 2.69 2.34
N ILE A 33 -14.02 1.38 2.18
CA ILE A 33 -15.06 0.38 2.50
C ILE A 33 -14.72 -0.27 3.85
N PHE A 34 -13.43 -0.57 4.07
CA PHE A 34 -12.94 -1.21 5.29
C PHE A 34 -11.56 -0.68 5.66
N VAL A 35 -11.30 -0.53 6.96
CA VAL A 35 -10.00 -0.15 7.50
C VAL A 35 -9.66 -1.09 8.66
N ASN A 36 -8.51 -1.76 8.57
CA ASN A 36 -7.86 -2.40 9.70
C ASN A 36 -6.72 -1.49 10.17
N ALA A 37 -6.73 -1.08 11.43
CA ALA A 37 -5.82 -0.08 11.94
C ALA A 37 -5.14 -0.57 13.21
N ARG A 38 -3.80 -0.68 13.17
CA ARG A 38 -2.97 -0.88 14.37
C ARG A 38 -2.97 0.35 15.26
N TYR A 39 -2.87 1.54 14.66
CA TYR A 39 -2.80 2.81 15.38
C TYR A 39 -4.03 3.68 15.10
N LEU A 40 -4.42 4.52 16.06
CA LEU A 40 -5.58 5.41 15.89
C LEU A 40 -5.42 6.35 14.69
N SER A 41 -4.20 6.80 14.41
CA SER A 41 -3.88 7.65 13.25
C SER A 41 -4.18 6.97 11.91
N ASP A 42 -4.14 5.65 11.85
CA ASP A 42 -4.37 4.89 10.61
C ASP A 42 -5.81 5.04 10.11
N TYR A 43 -6.79 5.19 11.00
CA TYR A 43 -8.19 5.43 10.63
C TYR A 43 -8.40 6.71 9.80
N GLY A 44 -7.56 7.74 10.01
CA GLY A 44 -7.60 8.96 9.22
C GLY A 44 -6.66 8.91 8.01
N THR A 45 -5.44 8.44 8.23
CA THR A 45 -4.35 8.58 7.26
C THR A 45 -4.39 7.53 6.15
N LEU A 46 -4.77 6.27 6.41
CA LEU A 46 -4.86 5.26 5.35
C LEU A 46 -5.94 5.55 4.31
N PRO A 47 -7.20 5.90 4.69
CA PRO A 47 -8.19 6.33 3.72
C PRO A 47 -7.74 7.55 2.91
N GLN A 48 -7.10 8.51 3.57
CA GLN A 48 -6.58 9.69 2.90
C GLN A 48 -5.47 9.33 1.89
N ALA A 49 -4.57 8.41 2.24
CA ALA A 49 -3.52 7.92 1.36
C ALA A 49 -4.06 7.31 0.06
N VAL A 50 -5.09 6.46 0.18
CA VAL A 50 -5.76 5.86 -0.97
C VAL A 50 -6.49 6.91 -1.81
N LYS A 51 -7.27 7.79 -1.16
CA LYS A 51 -8.02 8.85 -1.85
C LYS A 51 -7.11 9.80 -2.62
N ILE A 52 -6.02 10.25 -1.99
CA ILE A 52 -5.04 11.13 -2.61
C ILE A 52 -4.36 10.42 -3.78
N THR A 53 -3.91 9.18 -3.58
CA THR A 53 -3.29 8.39 -4.66
C THR A 53 -4.21 8.25 -5.87
N GLN A 54 -5.48 7.89 -5.66
CA GLN A 54 -6.47 7.78 -6.74
C GLN A 54 -6.78 9.11 -7.43
N SER A 55 -6.61 10.25 -6.73
CA SER A 55 -6.74 11.57 -7.34
C SER A 55 -5.55 11.95 -8.24
N TYR A 56 -4.34 11.50 -7.91
CA TYR A 56 -3.12 11.76 -8.68
C TYR A 56 -2.90 10.78 -9.82
N MET A 57 -3.10 9.49 -9.56
CA MET A 57 -2.90 8.40 -10.50
C MET A 57 -4.00 7.37 -10.26
N LYS A 58 -5.02 7.39 -11.12
CA LYS A 58 -6.09 6.38 -11.09
C LYS A 58 -5.51 5.00 -11.39
N LEU A 59 -5.10 4.28 -10.35
CA LEU A 59 -4.42 2.99 -10.50
C LEU A 59 -5.33 2.00 -11.22
N GLN A 60 -4.78 1.39 -12.27
CA GLN A 60 -5.40 0.29 -12.98
C GLN A 60 -5.04 -1.04 -12.31
N PRO A 61 -5.85 -2.09 -12.48
CA PRO A 61 -5.54 -3.43 -11.98
C PRO A 61 -4.10 -3.85 -12.31
N GLY A 62 -3.39 -4.39 -11.32
CA GLY A 62 -1.99 -4.79 -11.45
C GLY A 62 -0.98 -3.66 -11.27
N GLN A 63 -1.40 -2.38 -11.31
CA GLN A 63 -0.54 -1.25 -10.97
C GLN A 63 -0.37 -1.09 -9.46
N MET A 64 0.74 -0.46 -9.11
CA MET A 64 1.18 -0.32 -7.74
C MET A 64 1.92 0.98 -7.51
N ALA A 65 1.53 1.66 -6.44
CA ALA A 65 2.17 2.86 -5.97
C ALA A 65 2.64 2.69 -4.52
N ILE A 66 3.61 3.51 -4.13
CA ILE A 66 4.05 3.66 -2.75
C ILE A 66 3.99 5.14 -2.35
N LEU A 67 3.90 5.37 -1.04
CA LEU A 67 4.10 6.67 -0.42
C LEU A 67 4.50 6.52 1.05
N ASN A 68 5.16 7.54 1.59
CA ASN A 68 5.26 7.79 3.04
C ASN A 68 5.02 9.27 3.38
N ASP A 69 4.79 10.11 2.37
CA ASP A 69 4.58 11.55 2.53
C ASP A 69 3.40 11.87 3.47
N PRO A 70 3.64 12.56 4.61
CA PRO A 70 2.60 12.91 5.57
C PRO A 70 1.47 13.77 4.97
N TYR A 71 1.79 14.60 3.97
CA TYR A 71 0.78 15.41 3.27
C TYR A 71 -0.09 14.60 2.31
N SER A 72 0.37 13.40 1.97
CA SER A 72 -0.32 12.44 1.11
C SER A 72 -0.90 11.26 1.91
N GLY A 73 -1.11 11.41 3.21
CA GLY A 73 -1.69 10.37 4.08
C GLY A 73 -0.68 9.40 4.68
N GLY A 74 0.62 9.68 4.60
CA GLY A 74 1.64 9.04 5.42
C GLY A 74 1.53 9.43 6.90
N THR A 75 2.30 8.76 7.77
CA THR A 75 2.36 9.05 9.21
C THR A 75 3.76 9.45 9.66
N GLN A 76 4.76 8.68 9.26
CA GLN A 76 6.18 8.90 9.53
C GLN A 76 6.95 8.54 8.25
N LEU A 77 8.10 9.17 8.01
CA LEU A 77 8.89 8.87 6.81
C LEU A 77 9.51 7.46 6.85
N SER A 78 9.64 6.90 8.05
CA SER A 78 9.98 5.50 8.28
C SER A 78 8.83 4.52 8.00
N THR A 79 7.62 4.99 7.65
CA THR A 79 6.45 4.13 7.43
C THR A 79 5.95 4.23 6.00
N LEU A 80 6.10 3.14 5.23
CA LEU A 80 5.59 3.05 3.86
C LEU A 80 4.13 2.64 3.82
N THR A 81 3.40 3.19 2.87
CA THR A 81 2.08 2.73 2.45
C THR A 81 2.17 2.30 1.00
N LEU A 82 1.89 1.02 0.76
CA LEU A 82 1.75 0.44 -0.56
C LEU A 82 0.29 0.51 -0.99
N ILE A 83 0.02 0.91 -2.21
CA ILE A 83 -1.34 1.00 -2.75
C ILE A 83 -1.38 0.28 -4.09
N THR A 84 -2.33 -0.63 -4.26
CA THR A 84 -2.51 -1.38 -5.50
C THR A 84 -3.98 -1.50 -5.86
N CYS A 85 -4.27 -1.65 -7.15
CA CYS A 85 -5.60 -1.99 -7.63
C CYS A 85 -5.68 -3.49 -7.93
N VAL A 86 -6.70 -4.13 -7.37
CA VAL A 86 -7.02 -5.53 -7.60
C VAL A 86 -8.42 -5.65 -8.19
N GLU A 87 -8.64 -6.62 -9.07
CA GLU A 87 -9.99 -6.97 -9.53
C GLU A 87 -10.55 -8.09 -8.68
N ILE A 88 -11.78 -7.92 -8.23
CA ILE A 88 -12.51 -8.94 -7.48
C ILE A 88 -13.72 -9.36 -8.29
N GLY A 89 -13.92 -10.66 -8.43
CA GLY A 89 -15.05 -11.25 -9.15
C GLY A 89 -14.63 -12.30 -10.16
N SER A 90 -15.38 -12.39 -11.25
CA SER A 90 -15.20 -13.39 -12.30
C SER A 90 -14.81 -12.72 -13.61
N LYS A 91 -14.25 -13.48 -14.57
CA LYS A 91 -13.92 -12.96 -15.92
C LYS A 91 -15.05 -12.18 -16.62
N LYS A 92 -16.32 -12.35 -16.22
CA LYS A 92 -17.48 -11.63 -16.78
C LYS A 92 -17.92 -10.43 -15.94
N THR A 93 -17.53 -10.35 -14.67
CA THR A 93 -17.95 -9.33 -13.70
C THR A 93 -16.78 -9.05 -12.75
N ASN A 94 -15.99 -8.02 -13.05
CA ASN A 94 -14.87 -7.59 -12.22
C ASN A 94 -15.18 -6.24 -11.58
N PHE A 95 -14.85 -6.13 -10.30
CA PHE A 95 -14.95 -4.90 -9.53
C PHE A 95 -13.54 -4.47 -9.13
N PRO A 96 -13.02 -3.38 -9.70
CA PRO A 96 -11.73 -2.84 -9.26
C PRO A 96 -11.86 -2.30 -7.83
N MET A 97 -11.01 -2.81 -6.96
CA MET A 97 -10.86 -2.36 -5.57
C MET A 97 -9.45 -1.86 -5.35
N ILE A 98 -9.32 -0.85 -4.50
CA ILE A 98 -8.03 -0.29 -4.11
C ILE A 98 -7.67 -0.83 -2.74
N LEU A 99 -6.46 -1.36 -2.64
CA LEU A 99 -5.92 -1.92 -1.41
C LEU A 99 -4.70 -1.08 -1.00
N GLY A 100 -4.78 -0.50 0.21
CA GLY A 100 -3.69 0.24 0.83
C GLY A 100 -3.15 -0.51 2.04
N LEU A 101 -1.84 -0.72 2.13
CA LEU A 101 -1.21 -1.56 3.15
C LEU A 101 0.01 -0.84 3.73
N ARG A 102 0.07 -0.74 5.05
CA ARG A 102 1.08 0.05 5.74
C ARG A 102 2.10 -0.80 6.45
N TYR A 103 3.35 -0.34 6.39
CA TYR A 103 4.52 -1.05 6.84
C TYR A 103 5.52 -0.12 7.51
N PRO A 104 5.84 -0.36 8.79
CA PRO A 104 6.94 0.33 9.44
C PRO A 104 8.27 -0.26 8.94
N LEU A 105 9.15 0.59 8.46
CA LEU A 105 10.56 0.27 8.21
C LEU A 105 11.36 0.47 9.49
N ARG A 106 12.54 -0.15 9.57
CA ARG A 106 13.45 0.04 10.69
C ARG A 106 14.68 0.86 10.28
N PRO A 107 15.19 1.73 11.17
CA PRO A 107 14.61 2.12 12.46
C PRO A 107 13.35 2.99 12.28
N ASN A 108 12.31 2.74 13.09
CA ASN A 108 11.00 3.39 12.92
C ASN A 108 10.96 4.85 13.43
N LEU A 109 11.97 5.28 14.19
CA LEU A 109 12.09 6.65 14.70
C LEU A 109 13.54 7.12 14.56
N ARG A 110 13.71 8.32 14.02
CA ARG A 110 14.98 9.05 13.98
C ARG A 110 14.83 10.35 14.76
N TRP A 111 15.87 10.73 15.49
CA TRP A 111 15.91 12.03 16.13
C TRP A 111 16.19 13.06 15.04
N ALA A 112 15.24 13.96 14.81
CA ALA A 112 15.28 14.95 13.75
C ALA A 112 14.70 16.28 14.26
N GLU A 113 15.30 17.41 13.85
CA GLU A 113 14.81 18.76 14.18
C GLU A 113 13.80 19.27 13.13
N SER A 114 13.75 18.62 11.96
CA SER A 114 12.86 18.93 10.83
C SER A 114 12.45 17.66 10.08
N ILE A 115 11.41 17.73 9.22
CA ILE A 115 10.98 16.58 8.40
C ILE A 115 12.06 16.22 7.38
N GLU A 116 12.79 17.23 6.90
CA GLU A 116 13.91 17.10 5.97
C GLU A 116 15.04 16.23 6.54
N ASP A 117 15.17 16.21 7.88
CA ASP A 117 16.17 15.41 8.60
C ASP A 117 15.63 14.02 9.00
N GLU A 118 14.32 13.77 8.87
CA GLU A 118 13.68 12.52 9.28
C GLU A 118 13.95 11.39 8.27
N GLY A 119 13.96 11.70 6.97
CA GLY A 119 14.19 10.71 5.91
C GLY A 119 13.74 11.15 4.53
N LEU A 120 13.76 10.20 3.58
CA LEU A 120 13.27 10.43 2.24
C LEU A 120 11.73 10.49 2.23
N ARG A 121 11.19 11.63 1.77
CA ARG A 121 9.77 11.79 1.50
C ARG A 121 9.41 11.33 0.09
N ILE A 122 8.50 10.37 0.01
CA ILE A 122 8.00 9.73 -1.20
C ILE A 122 6.51 10.08 -1.34
N PRO A 123 6.13 10.97 -2.28
CA PRO A 123 4.73 11.20 -2.62
C PRO A 123 4.15 9.95 -3.30
N PRO A 124 2.83 9.89 -3.59
CA PRO A 124 2.26 8.82 -4.40
C PRO A 124 3.10 8.62 -5.66
N THR A 125 3.77 7.48 -5.73
CA THR A 125 4.76 7.17 -6.78
C THR A 125 4.47 5.79 -7.32
N LEU A 126 4.18 5.70 -8.62
CA LEU A 126 3.98 4.43 -9.31
C LEU A 126 5.32 3.69 -9.41
N ILE A 127 5.37 2.44 -8.97
CA ILE A 127 6.59 1.62 -8.90
C ILE A 127 6.53 0.34 -9.73
N GLY A 128 5.39 0.07 -10.37
CA GLY A 128 5.25 -1.09 -11.23
C GLY A 128 3.84 -1.36 -11.68
N ASP A 129 3.73 -2.38 -12.53
CA ASP A 129 2.50 -2.91 -13.10
C ASP A 129 2.57 -4.44 -13.28
N GLN A 130 1.63 -5.02 -14.04
CA GLN A 130 1.58 -6.45 -14.32
C GLN A 130 2.84 -7.02 -15.01
N ASN A 131 3.65 -6.19 -15.66
CA ASN A 131 4.87 -6.60 -16.35
C ASN A 131 6.08 -6.61 -15.42
N GLY A 132 5.96 -6.02 -14.23
CA GLY A 132 7.03 -5.96 -13.25
C GLY A 132 7.18 -4.57 -12.63
N ILE A 133 8.33 -4.38 -12.00
CA ILE A 133 8.68 -3.15 -11.29
C ILE A 133 9.44 -2.19 -12.20
N TYR A 134 9.25 -0.90 -11.95
CA TYR A 134 10.03 0.16 -12.56
C TYR A 134 11.36 0.30 -11.82
N GLU A 135 12.34 -0.47 -12.29
CA GLU A 135 13.67 -0.61 -11.69
C GLU A 135 14.39 0.74 -11.55
N ASP A 136 14.24 1.63 -12.52
CA ASP A 136 14.82 2.97 -12.49
C ASP A 136 14.29 3.81 -11.32
N ILE A 137 12.98 3.71 -11.03
CA ILE A 137 12.34 4.45 -9.94
C ILE A 137 12.78 3.87 -8.60
N LEU A 138 12.77 2.54 -8.46
CA LEU A 138 13.26 1.92 -7.24
C LEU A 138 14.73 2.21 -7.00
N SER A 139 15.56 2.13 -8.04
CA SER A 139 16.99 2.44 -7.97
C SER A 139 17.22 3.89 -7.53
N ALA A 140 16.45 4.84 -8.08
CA ALA A 140 16.50 6.24 -7.66
C ALA A 140 16.14 6.41 -6.17
N ILE A 141 15.10 5.71 -5.70
CA ILE A 141 14.70 5.74 -4.29
C ILE A 141 15.76 5.08 -3.40
N THR A 142 16.24 3.88 -3.73
CA THR A 142 17.20 3.13 -2.91
C THR A 142 18.57 3.78 -2.83
N ASN A 143 18.98 4.50 -3.89
CA ASN A 143 20.26 5.20 -3.92
C ASN A 143 20.19 6.59 -3.28
N HIS A 144 19.00 7.05 -2.86
CA HIS A 144 18.86 8.33 -2.19
C HIS A 144 19.53 8.28 -0.79
N PRO A 145 20.35 9.27 -0.39
CA PRO A 145 21.07 9.25 0.90
C PRO A 145 20.17 9.13 2.13
N LEU A 146 18.92 9.61 2.03
CA LEU A 146 17.91 9.54 3.09
C LEU A 146 16.96 8.34 2.95
N CYS A 147 17.21 7.42 2.01
CA CYS A 147 16.39 6.22 1.87
C CYS A 147 16.49 5.38 3.15
N PRO A 148 15.37 4.88 3.70
CA PRO A 148 15.42 3.95 4.83
C PRO A 148 16.15 2.65 4.46
N ASP A 149 17.00 2.15 5.35
CA ASP A 149 17.92 1.02 5.09
C ASP A 149 17.19 -0.24 4.63
N ASP A 150 16.02 -0.53 5.21
CA ASP A 150 15.22 -1.72 4.91
C ASP A 150 14.31 -1.58 3.67
N PHE A 151 14.28 -0.41 3.01
CA PHE A 151 13.36 -0.13 1.90
C PHE A 151 13.50 -1.15 0.74
N GLY A 152 14.72 -1.31 0.22
CA GLY A 152 14.97 -2.19 -0.93
C GLY A 152 14.70 -3.66 -0.62
N ARG A 153 15.05 -4.09 0.60
CA ARG A 153 14.74 -5.44 1.09
C ARG A 153 13.23 -5.67 1.14
N TYR A 154 12.48 -4.73 1.70
CA TYR A 154 11.04 -4.83 1.85
C TYR A 154 10.31 -4.96 0.49
N ILE A 155 10.64 -4.11 -0.48
CA ILE A 155 10.01 -4.18 -1.81
C ILE A 155 10.28 -5.53 -2.49
N ASN A 156 11.49 -6.05 -2.36
CA ASN A 156 11.86 -7.37 -2.89
C ASN A 156 11.11 -8.53 -2.20
N GLU A 157 10.99 -8.51 -0.87
CA GLU A 157 10.20 -9.50 -0.12
C GLU A 157 8.73 -9.49 -0.55
N TRP A 158 8.15 -8.29 -0.69
CA TRP A 158 6.77 -8.14 -1.12
C TRP A 158 6.56 -8.67 -2.56
N LEU A 159 7.46 -8.35 -3.49
CA LEU A 159 7.40 -8.87 -4.86
C LEU A 159 7.47 -10.39 -4.92
N THR A 160 8.32 -10.98 -4.09
CA THR A 160 8.51 -12.43 -4.05
C THR A 160 7.25 -13.12 -3.53
N LYS A 161 6.56 -12.52 -2.54
CA LYS A 161 5.27 -13.03 -2.03
C LYS A 161 4.17 -12.99 -3.10
N GLN A 162 4.15 -11.98 -3.97
CA GLN A 162 3.14 -11.88 -5.05
C GLN A 162 3.35 -12.88 -6.19
N LYS A 163 4.59 -13.31 -6.47
CA LYS A 163 4.90 -14.31 -7.50
C LYS A 163 4.56 -15.74 -7.09
N SER A 164 4.26 -15.98 -5.82
CA SER A 164 3.72 -17.27 -5.37
C SER A 164 2.25 -17.32 -5.74
N PRO A 165 1.80 -18.21 -6.65
CA PRO A 165 0.40 -18.31 -6.98
C PRO A 165 -0.35 -18.73 -5.71
N GLN A 166 -1.08 -17.79 -5.11
CA GLN A 166 -2.13 -18.15 -4.18
C GLN A 166 -3.20 -18.84 -5.04
N LYS A 167 -3.20 -20.17 -4.98
CA LYS A 167 -4.22 -21.00 -5.61
C LYS A 167 -5.56 -20.60 -5.00
N PHE A 168 -6.44 -20.04 -5.82
CA PHE A 168 -7.87 -19.97 -5.57
C PHE A 168 -8.51 -21.34 -5.78
#